data_AF-A0A3C1TKB7-F1
#
_entry.id   AF-A0A3C1TKB7-F1
#
_cell.length_a   1.000
_cell.length_b   1.000
_cell.length_c   1.000
_cell.angle_alpha   90.00
_cell.angle_beta   90.00
_cell.angle_gamma   90.00
#
_symmetry.space_group_name_H-M   'P 1'
#
loop_
_entity.id
_entity.type
_entity.pdbx_description
1 polymer ?
#
loop_
_entity_poly.entity_id
_entity_poly.type
_entity_poly.pdbx_seq_one_letter_code
_entity_poly.pdbx_strand_id
1 'polypeptide(L)'
;MYAKIKNTNLTASKMHALITEWCYSIPSAVCAKKLNLTRRTTDLWYKRIQELILQLPPPPLFTGAVEVDESYFGKKPFGMKGT
;
A
#
# COMPACT_ATOMS: atom_id res chain seq x y z
N MET A 1 -0.56 -31.49 -9.86
CA MET A 1 0.42 -30.84 -10.76
C MET A 1 0.05 -29.37 -10.90
N TYR A 2 0.79 -28.46 -10.25
CA TYR A 2 0.62 -27.03 -10.50
C TYR A 2 1.11 -26.74 -11.92
N ALA A 3 0.18 -26.38 -12.82
CA ALA A 3 0.52 -25.93 -14.15
C ALA A 3 1.58 -24.84 -14.02
N LYS A 4 2.75 -25.04 -14.63
CA LYS A 4 3.84 -24.07 -14.69
C LYS A 4 3.24 -22.74 -15.09
N ILE A 5 3.11 -21.82 -14.14
CA ILE A 5 2.70 -20.44 -14.40
C ILE A 5 3.82 -19.91 -15.29
N LYS A 6 3.62 -19.94 -16.61
CA LYS A 6 4.48 -19.23 -17.57
C LYS A 6 4.64 -17.84 -16.99
N ASN A 7 5.87 -17.44 -16.67
CA ASN A 7 6.21 -16.16 -16.08
C ASN A 7 5.25 -15.09 -16.62
N THR A 8 4.28 -14.68 -15.81
CA THR A 8 3.39 -13.57 -16.14
C THR A 8 4.19 -12.30 -15.91
N ASN A 9 5.23 -12.13 -16.72
CA ASN A 9 6.01 -10.92 -16.78
C ASN A 9 5.07 -9.87 -17.32
N LEU A 10 4.56 -9.03 -16.41
CA LEU A 10 3.83 -7.84 -16.80
C LEU A 10 4.78 -6.93 -17.57
N THR A 11 4.24 -6.22 -18.55
CA THR A 11 4.98 -5.12 -19.17
C THR A 11 5.28 -4.07 -18.08
N ALA A 12 6.38 -3.33 -18.23
CA ALA A 12 6.77 -2.30 -17.27
C ALA A 12 5.62 -1.30 -17.00
N SER A 13 4.91 -0.89 -18.04
CA SER A 13 3.71 -0.03 -17.93
C SER A 13 2.62 -0.65 -17.04
N LYS A 14 2.26 -1.92 -17.25
CA LYS A 14 1.25 -2.59 -16.40
C LYS A 14 1.74 -2.78 -14.97
N MET A 15 3.04 -2.99 -14.76
CA MET A 15 3.62 -3.11 -13.44
C MET A 15 3.56 -1.78 -12.68
N HIS A 16 3.93 -0.67 -13.33
CA HIS A 16 3.83 0.67 -12.74
C HIS A 16 2.38 0.99 -12.36
N ALA A 17 1.44 0.76 -13.29
CA ALA A 17 0.02 0.99 -13.02
C ALA A 17 -0.50 0.12 -11.86
N LEU A 18 -0.06 -1.14 -11.77
CA LEU A 18 -0.43 -2.04 -10.68
C LEU A 18 0.10 -1.56 -9.32
N ILE A 19 1.35 -1.08 -9.26
CA ILE A 19 1.93 -0.50 -8.05
C ILE A 19 1.14 0.75 -7.63
N THR A 20 0.81 1.63 -8.58
CA THR A 20 0.00 2.83 -8.31
C THR A 20 -1.36 2.46 -7.72
N GLU A 21 -2.07 1.51 -8.33
CA GLU A 21 -3.37 1.05 -7.82
C GLU A 21 -3.26 0.38 -6.44
N TRP A 22 -2.16 -0.32 -6.18
CA TRP A 22 -1.85 -0.89 -4.87
C TRP A 22 -1.65 0.20 -3.81
N CYS A 23 -0.88 1.25 -4.12
CA CYS A 23 -0.68 2.40 -3.22
C CYS A 23 -1.99 3.12 -2.87
N TYR A 24 -2.93 3.19 -3.81
CA TYR A 24 -4.27 3.73 -3.58
C TYR A 24 -5.23 2.74 -2.89
N SER A 25 -4.73 1.59 -2.42
CA SER A 25 -5.53 0.55 -1.75
C SER A 25 -6.71 0.04 -2.59
N ILE A 26 -6.58 0.05 -3.92
CA ILE A 26 -7.65 -0.38 -4.81
C ILE A 26 -7.76 -1.91 -4.79
N PRO A 27 -8.96 -2.48 -4.59
CA PRO A 27 -9.15 -3.93 -4.55
C PRO A 27 -8.66 -4.62 -5.83
N SER A 28 -8.04 -5.78 -5.68
CA SER A 28 -7.44 -6.53 -6.80
C SER A 28 -8.44 -6.85 -7.92
N ALA A 29 -9.71 -7.10 -7.58
CA ALA A 29 -10.77 -7.33 -8.55
C ALA A 29 -11.05 -6.10 -9.43
N VAL A 30 -10.95 -4.89 -8.88
CA VAL A 30 -11.15 -3.64 -9.61
C VAL A 30 -9.92 -3.34 -10.47
N CYS A 31 -8.73 -3.46 -9.89
CA CYS A 31 -7.45 -3.28 -10.59
C CYS A 31 -7.30 -4.26 -11.77
N ALA A 32 -7.71 -5.53 -11.60
CA ALA A 32 -7.72 -6.53 -12.67
C ALA A 32 -8.58 -6.11 -13.88
N LYS A 33 -9.78 -5.55 -13.62
CA LYS A 33 -10.65 -5.01 -14.68
C LYS A 33 -10.01 -3.81 -15.38
N LYS A 34 -9.45 -2.85 -14.62
CA LYS A 34 -8.79 -1.66 -15.17
C LYS A 34 -7.60 -2.00 -16.08
N LEU A 35 -6.77 -2.95 -15.67
CA LEU A 35 -5.52 -3.29 -16.36
C LEU A 35 -5.67 -4.43 -17.39
N ASN A 36 -6.90 -4.91 -17.59
CA ASN A 36 -7.22 -6.08 -18.40
C ASN A 36 -6.30 -7.26 -18.05
N LEU A 37 -6.33 -7.65 -16.78
CA LEU A 37 -5.58 -8.75 -16.19
C LEU A 37 -6.54 -9.72 -15.49
N THR A 38 -6.07 -10.94 -15.23
CA THR A 38 -6.83 -11.85 -14.37
C THR A 38 -6.68 -11.42 -12.91
N ARG A 39 -7.75 -11.57 -12.11
CA ARG A 39 -7.71 -11.31 -10.67
C ARG A 39 -6.56 -12.06 -9.98
N ARG A 40 -6.33 -13.32 -10.37
CA ARG A 40 -5.24 -14.15 -9.85
C ARG A 40 -3.86 -13.54 -10.11
N THR A 41 -3.65 -12.93 -11.27
CA THR A 41 -2.41 -12.23 -11.59
C THR A 41 -2.23 -11.00 -10.69
N THR A 42 -3.27 -10.20 -10.52
CA THR A 42 -3.22 -9.01 -9.65
C THR A 42 -2.97 -9.38 -8.19
N ASP A 43 -3.69 -10.39 -7.66
CA ASP A 43 -3.49 -10.90 -6.31
C ASP A 43 -2.05 -11.37 -6.06
N LEU A 44 -1.47 -12.09 -7.03
CA LEU A 44 -0.08 -12.54 -6.96
C LEU A 44 0.90 -11.37 -6.90
N TRP A 45 0.69 -10.32 -7.70
CA TRP A 45 1.58 -9.16 -7.68
C TRP A 45 1.39 -8.29 -6.43
N TYR A 46 0.17 -8.12 -5.94
CA TYR A 46 -0.11 -7.43 -4.68
C TYR A 46 0.61 -8.12 -3.51
N LYS A 47 0.53 -9.46 -3.45
CA LYS A 47 1.24 -10.25 -2.44
C LYS A 47 2.76 -10.06 -2.53
N ARG A 48 3.32 -10.09 -3.75
CA ARG A 48 4.76 -9.84 -3.97
C ARG A 48 5.18 -8.44 -3.52
N ILE A 49 4.39 -7.42 -3.81
CA ILE A 49 4.66 -6.05 -3.35
C ILE A 49 4.72 -6.02 -1.81
N GLN A 50 3.74 -6.62 -1.14
CA GLN A 50 3.70 -6.69 0.32
C GLN A 50 4.93 -7.43 0.89
N GLU A 51 5.32 -8.56 0.30
CA GLU A 51 6.50 -9.33 0.71
C GLU A 51 7.81 -8.53 0.53
N LEU A 52 7.93 -7.76 -0.55
CA LEU A 52 9.10 -6.92 -0.82
C LEU A 52 9.20 -5.74 0.14
N ILE A 53 8.07 -5.12 0.50
CA ILE A 53 8.05 -4.01 1.46
C ILE A 53 8.58 -4.45 2.83
N LEU A 54 8.27 -5.68 3.25
CA LEU A 54 8.79 -6.25 4.49
C LEU A 54 10.31 -6.48 4.47
N GLN A 55 10.93 -6.53 3.28
CA GLN A 55 12.38 -6.68 3.11
C GLN A 55 13.11 -5.34 3.01
N LEU A 56 12.38 -4.22 2.87
CA LEU A 56 13.00 -2.91 2.81
C LEU A 56 13.61 -2.56 4.18
N PRO A 57 14.74 -1.83 4.20
CA PRO A 57 15.27 -1.30 5.44
C PRO A 57 14.21 -0.41 6.11
N PRO A 58 14.24 -0.30 7.44
CA PRO A 58 13.34 0.60 8.15
C PRO A 58 13.48 2.02 7.55
N PRO A 59 12.36 2.74 7.38
CA PRO A 59 12.42 4.08 6.82
C PRO A 59 13.33 4.96 7.69
N PRO A 60 14.06 5.91 7.08
CA PRO A 60 14.86 6.84 7.85
C PRO A 60 13.99 7.57 8.87
N LEU A 61 14.54 7.82 10.05
CA LEU A 61 13.85 8.62 11.05
C LEU A 61 13.52 9.98 10.44
N PHE A 62 12.25 10.37 10.52
CA PHE A 62 11.83 11.67 10.06
C PHE A 62 12.51 12.75 10.91
N THR A 63 13.30 13.63 10.28
CA THR A 63 14.04 14.72 10.93
C THR A 63 13.43 16.10 10.70
N GLY A 64 12.21 16.17 10.16
CA GLY A 64 11.50 17.43 9.96
C GLY A 64 10.70 17.89 11.18
N ALA A 65 10.31 19.16 11.19
CA ALA A 65 9.24 19.63 12.06
C ALA A 65 7.93 19.00 11.58
N VAL A 66 7.31 18.17 12.43
CA VAL A 66 5.95 17.67 12.18
C VAL A 66 5.00 18.74 12.69
N GLU A 67 4.29 19.42 11.79
CA GLU A 67 3.07 20.13 12.18
C GLU A 67 2.03 19.06 12.51
N VAL A 68 1.86 18.82 13.81
CA VAL A 68 0.78 17.96 14.29
C VAL A 68 -0.50 18.78 14.15
N ASP A 69 -1.42 18.32 13.30
CA ASP A 69 -2.76 18.89 13.25
C ASP A 69 -3.49 18.50 14.54
N GLU A 70 -3.46 19.42 15.51
CA GLU A 70 -4.11 19.26 16.81
C GLU A 70 -5.64 19.19 16.71
N SER A 71 -6.23 19.47 15.53
CA SER A 71 -7.69 19.32 15.32
C SER A 71 -8.18 17.89 15.55
N TYR A 72 -7.31 16.89 15.40
CA TYR A 72 -7.63 15.48 15.64
C TYR A 72 -7.69 15.10 17.12
N PHE A 73 -6.97 15.82 18.00
CA PHE A 73 -6.85 15.43 19.42
C PHE A 73 -8.02 15.86 20.30
N GLY A 74 -8.99 16.57 19.73
CA GLY A 74 -10.16 17.04 20.47
C GLY A 74 -9.79 18.07 21.54
N LYS A 75 -10.76 18.90 21.92
CA LYS A 75 -10.57 19.92 22.96
C LYS A 75 -10.10 19.23 24.26
N LYS A 76 -9.01 19.75 24.85
CA LYS A 76 -8.59 19.39 26.22
C LYS A 76 -9.83 19.39 27.13
N PRO A 77 -10.11 18.32 27.91
CA PRO A 77 -11.18 18.36 28.88
C PRO A 77 -10.92 19.55 29.83
N PHE A 78 -11.94 20.40 29.94
CA PHE A 78 -11.89 21.58 30.81
C PHE A 78 -11.80 21.09 32.26
N GLY A 79 -10.66 21.35 32.91
CA GLY A 79 -10.50 21.18 34.35
C GLY A 79 -9.80 19.90 34.81
N MET A 80 -8.48 19.94 34.93
CA MET A 80 -7.81 19.36 36.09
C MET A 80 -7.03 20.48 36.75
N LYS A 81 -7.59 21.01 37.86
CA LYS A 81 -6.79 21.74 38.85
C LYS A 81 -5.88 20.70 39.49
N GLY A 82 -4.57 20.86 39.32
CA GLY A 82 -3.59 20.09 40.09
C GLY A 82 -3.81 20.35 41.58
N THR A 83 -3.88 19.27 42.34
CA THR A 83 -3.60 19.22 43.78
C THR A 83 -2.37 18.36 43.97
#